data_AF-A0A7X6ARK8-F1
#
_entry.id   AF-A0A7X6ARK8-F1
#
_cell.length_a   1.000
_cell.length_b   1.000
_cell.length_c   1.000
_cell.angle_alpha   90.00
_cell.angle_beta   90.00
_cell.angle_gamma   90.00
#
_symmetry.space_group_name_H-M   'P 1'
#
loop_
_entity.id
_entity.type
_entity.pdbx_description
1 polymer ?
#
loop_
_entity_poly.entity_id
_entity_poly.type
_entity_poly.pdbx_seq_one_letter_code
_entity_poly.pdbx_strand_id
1 'polypeptide(L)'
;MLDRATAGVVRAQVDAGIDIPTDGEIRRENYIHYQCRHLGGIDFATLTRVRMRGTTDALLPTVTGDITPGPSPLVRDWTVAAAATDRPVKMTLPGPMTIVDSTADAHYGDERRLAADLAVALNAHVRELADAGCEWIQIDEPVMARKPGDALAWGIDTLARCFEGVADHVNRVTHACCGYPAHLDQVDYEKAPRT
;
A
#
# COMPACT_ATOMS: atom_id res chain seq x y z
N MET A 1 -17.01 -7.87 15.56
CA MET A 1 -17.78 -7.82 14.29
C MET A 1 -16.85 -7.95 13.08
N LEU A 2 -15.85 -7.09 12.93
CA LEU A 2 -14.90 -7.12 11.79
C LEU A 2 -14.13 -8.44 11.66
N ASP A 3 -13.69 -9.05 12.77
CA ASP A 3 -12.97 -10.35 12.74
C ASP A 3 -13.79 -11.47 12.09
N ARG A 4 -15.08 -11.51 12.40
CA ARG A 4 -16.01 -12.47 11.82
C ARG A 4 -16.22 -12.20 10.32
N ALA A 5 -16.24 -10.93 9.92
CA ALA A 5 -16.38 -10.53 8.52
C ALA A 5 -15.11 -10.90 7.72
N THR A 6 -13.91 -10.64 8.26
CA THR A 6 -12.63 -11.11 7.69
C THR A 6 -12.64 -12.62 7.49
N ALA A 7 -12.97 -13.39 8.53
CA ALA A 7 -13.03 -14.85 8.41
C ALA A 7 -14.07 -15.33 7.38
N GLY A 8 -15.20 -14.63 7.26
CA GLY A 8 -16.22 -14.92 6.25
C GLY A 8 -15.72 -14.68 4.82
N VAL A 9 -15.02 -13.58 4.58
CA VAL A 9 -14.45 -13.23 3.27
C VAL A 9 -13.31 -14.16 2.87
N VAL A 10 -12.46 -14.56 3.82
CA VAL A 10 -11.42 -15.57 3.57
C VAL A 10 -12.05 -16.89 3.15
N ARG A 11 -13.04 -17.40 3.89
CA ARG A 11 -13.73 -18.65 3.54
C ARG A 11 -14.43 -18.56 2.20
N ALA A 12 -15.11 -17.45 1.91
CA ALA A 12 -15.76 -17.25 0.62
C ALA A 12 -14.78 -17.30 -0.56
N GLN A 13 -13.58 -16.73 -0.41
CA GLN A 13 -12.52 -16.82 -1.43
C GLN A 13 -12.05 -18.27 -1.60
N VAL A 14 -11.81 -18.98 -0.50
CA VAL A 14 -11.37 -20.38 -0.50
C VAL A 14 -12.42 -21.30 -1.13
N ASP A 15 -13.69 -21.14 -0.77
CA ASP A 15 -14.82 -21.89 -1.32
C ASP A 15 -15.00 -21.63 -2.83
N ALA A 16 -14.63 -20.44 -3.29
CA ALA A 16 -14.58 -20.09 -4.72
C ALA A 16 -13.35 -20.65 -5.45
N GLY A 17 -12.44 -21.33 -4.74
CA GLY A 17 -11.24 -21.95 -5.31
C GLY A 17 -10.01 -21.05 -5.38
N ILE A 18 -10.00 -19.88 -4.72
CA ILE A 18 -8.83 -18.98 -4.72
C ILE A 18 -7.70 -19.56 -3.87
N ASP A 19 -6.52 -19.78 -4.48
CA ASP A 19 -5.37 -20.42 -3.83
C ASP A 19 -4.71 -19.56 -2.76
N ILE A 20 -4.58 -18.26 -3.03
CA ILE A 20 -3.97 -17.28 -2.12
C ILE A 20 -5.02 -16.22 -1.75
N PRO A 21 -5.92 -16.50 -0.77
CA PRO A 21 -6.92 -15.53 -0.34
C PRO A 21 -6.28 -14.32 0.36
N THR A 22 -7.06 -13.24 0.49
CA THR A 22 -6.69 -12.03 1.24
C THR A 22 -7.59 -11.84 2.44
N ASP A 23 -7.23 -10.94 3.37
CA ASP A 23 -8.09 -10.51 4.47
C ASP A 23 -9.33 -9.71 4.02
N GLY A 24 -9.40 -9.40 2.71
CA GLY A 24 -10.43 -8.57 2.09
C GLY A 24 -10.38 -7.10 2.50
N GLU A 25 -9.32 -6.69 3.20
CA GLU A 25 -9.09 -5.33 3.69
C GLU A 25 -10.25 -4.79 4.55
N ILE A 26 -11.02 -5.68 5.18
CA ILE A 26 -12.29 -5.39 5.85
C ILE A 26 -12.20 -4.33 6.96
N ARG A 27 -11.00 -4.12 7.50
CA ARG A 27 -10.74 -3.19 8.61
C ARG A 27 -10.33 -1.80 8.14
N ARG A 28 -9.97 -1.66 6.87
CA ARG A 28 -9.37 -0.44 6.34
C ARG A 28 -10.50 0.49 5.94
N GLU A 29 -10.63 1.62 6.62
CA GLU A 29 -11.56 2.68 6.23
C GLU A 29 -11.10 3.37 4.93
N ASN A 30 -9.78 3.37 4.74
CA ASN A 30 -9.10 3.83 3.55
C ASN A 30 -7.78 3.07 3.46
N TYR A 31 -7.51 2.48 2.29
CA TYR A 31 -6.34 1.63 2.09
C TYR A 31 -5.01 2.28 2.49
N ILE A 32 -4.83 3.56 2.12
CA ILE A 32 -3.57 4.29 2.32
C ILE A 32 -3.50 4.87 3.72
N HIS A 33 -4.56 5.57 4.14
CA HIS A 33 -4.58 6.23 5.45
C HIS A 33 -4.55 5.22 6.59
N TYR A 34 -5.15 4.03 6.41
CA TYR A 34 -5.04 2.95 7.37
C TYR A 34 -3.58 2.65 7.67
N GLN A 35 -2.72 2.53 6.65
CA GLN A 35 -1.29 2.32 6.86
C GLN A 35 -0.58 3.55 7.45
N CYS A 36 -0.87 4.74 6.94
CA CYS A 36 -0.21 5.98 7.35
C CYS A 36 -0.45 6.34 8.83
N ARG A 37 -1.56 5.91 9.44
CA ARG A 37 -1.82 6.10 10.88
C ARG A 37 -0.82 5.39 11.79
N HIS A 38 -0.09 4.44 11.25
CA HIS A 38 0.93 3.65 11.96
C HIS A 38 2.34 4.06 11.55
N LEU A 39 2.50 5.24 10.97
CA LEU A 39 3.78 5.85 10.67
C LEU A 39 3.91 7.15 11.48
N GLY A 40 5.05 7.30 12.16
CA GLY A 40 5.42 8.58 12.75
C GLY A 40 5.67 9.63 11.67
N GLY A 41 5.54 10.91 12.03
CA GLY A 41 5.76 12.03 11.11
C GLY A 41 4.55 12.41 10.24
N ILE A 42 3.48 11.62 10.22
CA ILE A 42 2.23 11.93 9.49
C ILE A 42 1.14 12.38 10.47
N ASP A 43 0.73 13.64 10.38
CA ASP A 43 -0.33 14.22 11.20
C ASP A 43 -1.69 14.17 10.48
N PHE A 44 -2.66 13.52 11.14
CA PHE A 44 -4.04 13.41 10.68
C PHE A 44 -4.97 14.50 11.23
N ALA A 45 -4.52 15.32 12.18
CA ALA A 45 -5.23 16.52 12.62
C ALA A 45 -4.95 17.69 11.69
N THR A 46 -3.72 17.81 11.18
CA THR A 46 -3.35 18.80 10.17
C THR A 46 -3.71 18.31 8.77
N LEU A 47 -4.82 18.80 8.23
CA LEU A 47 -5.28 18.48 6.88
C LEU A 47 -4.94 19.60 5.90
N THR A 48 -4.29 19.23 4.80
CA THR A 48 -3.92 20.16 3.73
C THR A 48 -4.77 19.90 2.50
N ARG A 49 -5.33 20.97 1.91
CA ARG A 49 -6.08 20.86 0.64
C ARG A 49 -5.10 20.70 -0.52
N VAL A 50 -5.15 19.56 -1.19
CA VAL A 50 -4.31 19.23 -2.34
C VAL A 50 -5.18 19.01 -3.57
N ARG A 51 -4.74 19.54 -4.72
CA ARG A 51 -5.37 19.30 -6.02
C ARG A 51 -4.88 17.95 -6.57
N MET A 52 -5.61 16.88 -6.28
CA MET A 52 -5.30 15.56 -6.78
C MET A 52 -5.64 15.43 -8.27
N ARG A 53 -4.72 14.84 -9.04
CA ARG A 53 -4.87 14.54 -10.47
C ARG A 53 -5.29 15.74 -11.34
N GLY A 54 -5.07 16.98 -10.88
CA GLY A 54 -5.51 18.20 -11.56
C GLY A 54 -7.02 18.44 -11.57
N THR A 55 -7.84 17.47 -11.15
CA THR A 55 -9.30 17.49 -11.32
C THR A 55 -10.07 17.61 -10.02
N THR A 56 -9.51 17.19 -8.89
CA THR A 56 -10.26 16.99 -7.65
C THR A 56 -9.50 17.56 -6.46
N ASP A 57 -10.18 18.33 -5.62
CA ASP A 57 -9.61 18.78 -4.35
C ASP A 57 -9.85 17.71 -3.28
N ALA A 58 -8.80 17.34 -2.56
CA ALA A 58 -8.88 16.44 -1.42
C ALA A 58 -8.21 17.07 -0.19
N LEU A 59 -8.69 16.71 1.00
CA LEU A 59 -8.01 17.00 2.26
C LEU A 59 -7.14 15.79 2.61
N LEU A 60 -5.83 15.97 2.56
CA LEU A 60 -4.85 14.92 2.83
C LEU A 60 -4.18 15.16 4.20
N PRO A 61 -3.83 14.09 4.94
CA PRO A 61 -2.99 14.22 6.12
C PRO A 61 -1.62 14.78 5.73
N THR A 62 -0.97 15.48 6.66
CA THR A 62 0.25 16.25 6.38
C THR A 62 1.46 15.60 7.05
N VAL A 63 2.53 15.41 6.29
CA VAL A 63 3.85 15.05 6.82
C VAL A 63 4.45 16.28 7.50
N THR A 64 4.60 16.21 8.82
CA THR A 64 5.04 17.33 9.69
C THR A 64 6.36 17.05 10.40
N GLY A 65 6.96 15.88 10.21
CA GLY A 65 8.25 15.51 10.79
C GLY A 65 8.83 14.26 10.13
N ASP A 66 9.95 13.78 10.69
CA ASP A 66 10.65 12.60 10.18
C ASP A 66 9.75 11.35 10.23
N ILE A 67 9.75 10.60 9.12
CA ILE A 67 9.02 9.35 9.04
C ILE A 67 9.72 8.29 9.88
N THR A 68 8.96 7.65 10.78
CA THR A 68 9.45 6.55 11.61
C THR A 68 8.44 5.41 11.62
N PRO A 69 8.87 4.14 11.75
CA PRO A 69 7.94 3.03 11.91
C PRO A 69 7.21 3.13 13.25
N GLY A 70 5.88 3.04 13.21
CA GLY A 70 5.04 2.91 14.39
C GLY A 70 4.57 1.46 14.59
N PRO A 71 3.73 1.18 15.60
CA PRO A 71 3.17 -0.15 15.78
C PRO A 71 2.24 -0.54 14.64
N SER A 72 2.60 -1.57 13.86
CA SER A 72 1.79 -2.05 12.74
C SER A 72 0.60 -2.92 13.19
N PRO A 73 -0.61 -2.73 12.65
CA PRO A 73 -1.74 -3.61 12.92
C PRO A 73 -1.70 -4.88 12.06
N LEU A 74 -0.83 -4.92 11.04
CA LEU A 74 -0.90 -5.89 9.95
C LEU A 74 -0.67 -7.32 10.41
N VAL A 75 0.24 -7.55 11.37
CA VAL A 75 0.46 -8.89 11.93
C VAL A 75 -0.81 -9.43 12.57
N ARG A 76 -1.51 -8.59 13.34
CA ARG A 76 -2.77 -8.98 13.99
C ARG A 76 -3.84 -9.25 12.94
N ASP A 77 -3.93 -8.41 11.91
CA ASP A 77 -4.94 -8.55 10.87
C ASP A 77 -4.71 -9.80 10.01
N TRP A 78 -3.46 -10.04 9.64
CA TRP A 78 -3.02 -11.28 9.01
C TRP A 78 -3.34 -12.50 9.89
N THR A 79 -3.02 -12.44 11.19
CA THR A 79 -3.28 -13.56 12.12
C THR A 79 -4.75 -13.95 12.14
N VAL A 80 -5.67 -12.96 12.15
CA VAL A 80 -7.11 -13.24 12.12
C VAL A 80 -7.54 -13.86 10.79
N ALA A 81 -6.97 -13.41 9.67
CA ALA A 81 -7.28 -13.96 8.35
C ALA A 81 -6.71 -15.37 8.16
N ALA A 82 -5.45 -15.59 8.56
CA ALA A 82 -4.77 -16.88 8.52
C ALA A 82 -5.46 -17.92 9.38
N ALA A 83 -6.02 -17.55 10.54
CA ALA A 83 -6.79 -18.48 11.38
C ALA A 83 -8.11 -18.98 10.74
N ALA A 84 -8.52 -18.43 9.59
CA ALA A 84 -9.78 -18.80 8.93
C ALA A 84 -9.61 -19.88 7.84
N THR A 85 -8.38 -20.28 7.50
CA THR A 85 -8.09 -21.23 6.42
C THR A 85 -6.72 -21.90 6.59
N ASP A 86 -6.53 -23.08 5.99
CA ASP A 86 -5.22 -23.74 5.89
C ASP A 86 -4.41 -23.28 4.65
N ARG A 87 -4.97 -22.39 3.83
CA ARG A 87 -4.27 -21.81 2.67
C ARG A 87 -3.41 -20.61 3.10
N PRO A 88 -2.26 -20.35 2.45
CA PRO A 88 -1.48 -19.14 2.72
C PRO A 88 -2.30 -17.89 2.38
N VAL A 89 -2.32 -16.92 3.31
CA VAL A 89 -3.05 -15.65 3.15
C VAL A 89 -2.09 -14.52 2.78
N LYS A 90 -2.46 -13.75 1.75
CA LYS A 90 -1.72 -12.57 1.29
C LYS A 90 -2.14 -11.30 2.05
N MET A 91 -1.15 -10.49 2.41
CA MET A 91 -1.35 -9.14 2.97
C MET A 91 -0.85 -8.06 2.02
N THR A 92 -1.57 -6.94 1.98
CA THR A 92 -1.30 -5.81 1.09
C THR A 92 -0.92 -4.55 1.87
N LEU A 93 0.00 -3.74 1.35
CA LEU A 93 0.36 -2.42 1.86
C LEU A 93 0.48 -1.42 0.71
N PRO A 94 0.13 -0.13 0.88
CA PRO A 94 0.48 0.91 -0.07
C PRO A 94 2.00 1.11 -0.11
N GLY A 95 2.57 1.34 -1.30
CA GLY A 95 3.98 1.62 -1.46
C GLY A 95 4.37 3.08 -1.23
N PRO A 96 5.68 3.38 -1.10
CA PRO A 96 6.19 4.71 -0.82
C PRO A 96 5.67 5.79 -1.79
N MET A 97 5.71 5.54 -3.09
CA MET A 97 5.31 6.53 -4.09
C MET A 97 3.81 6.84 -4.02
N THR A 98 3.01 5.83 -3.70
CA THR A 98 1.58 5.97 -3.48
C THR A 98 1.26 6.73 -2.19
N ILE A 99 2.01 6.51 -1.12
CA ILE A 99 1.86 7.30 0.11
C ILE A 99 2.24 8.76 -0.15
N VAL A 100 3.35 9.03 -0.84
CA VAL A 100 3.77 10.40 -1.21
C VAL A 100 2.66 11.16 -1.96
N ASP A 101 2.02 10.52 -2.94
CA ASP A 101 0.94 11.16 -3.71
C ASP A 101 -0.38 11.31 -2.92
N SER A 102 -0.47 10.69 -1.75
CA SER A 102 -1.68 10.63 -0.91
C SER A 102 -1.50 11.33 0.44
N THR A 103 -0.39 12.03 0.65
CA THR A 103 -0.14 12.92 1.77
C THR A 103 0.25 14.30 1.26
N ALA A 104 0.08 15.32 2.09
CA ALA A 104 0.74 16.60 1.87
C ALA A 104 2.11 16.58 2.58
N ASP A 105 3.07 17.35 2.09
CA ASP A 105 4.40 17.46 2.69
C ASP A 105 4.69 18.88 3.15
N ALA A 106 4.95 19.05 4.45
CA ALA A 106 5.37 20.30 5.06
C ALA A 106 6.76 20.21 5.71
N HIS A 107 7.47 19.09 5.53
CA HIS A 107 8.73 18.80 6.23
C HIS A 107 9.90 18.51 5.27
N TYR A 108 9.71 17.63 4.29
CA TYR A 108 10.82 17.14 3.45
C TYR A 108 11.14 18.10 2.29
N GLY A 109 10.11 18.60 1.61
CA GLY A 109 10.25 19.40 0.39
C GLY A 109 10.86 18.64 -0.79
N ASP A 110 10.98 17.32 -0.68
CA ASP A 110 11.61 16.42 -1.65
C ASP A 110 10.93 15.05 -1.57
N GLU A 111 10.11 14.75 -2.59
CA GLU A 111 9.36 13.49 -2.71
C GLU A 111 10.27 12.26 -2.61
N ARG A 112 11.50 12.32 -3.15
CA ARG A 112 12.44 11.19 -3.14
C ARG A 112 12.97 10.93 -1.74
N ARG A 113 13.29 11.98 -0.98
CA ARG A 113 13.73 11.84 0.42
C ARG A 113 12.61 11.31 1.30
N LEU A 114 11.39 11.82 1.13
CA LEU A 114 10.21 11.31 1.82
C LEU A 114 9.96 9.83 1.46
N ALA A 115 9.99 9.46 0.19
CA ALA A 115 9.81 8.09 -0.26
C ALA A 115 10.88 7.13 0.29
N ALA A 116 12.13 7.59 0.43
CA ALA A 116 13.20 6.79 1.00
C ALA A 116 12.95 6.46 2.49
N ASP A 117 12.52 7.43 3.30
CA ASP A 117 12.23 7.19 4.72
C ASP A 117 10.93 6.38 4.90
N LEU A 118 9.93 6.60 4.04
CA LEU A 118 8.74 5.74 3.95
C LEU A 118 9.12 4.29 3.64
N ALA A 119 10.07 4.05 2.72
CA ALA A 119 10.51 2.70 2.40
C ALA A 119 11.15 2.00 3.60
N VAL A 120 11.94 2.71 4.40
CA VAL A 120 12.54 2.18 5.64
C VAL A 120 11.46 1.84 6.66
N ALA A 121 10.48 2.74 6.86
CA ALA A 121 9.40 2.50 7.82
C ALA A 121 8.47 1.35 7.39
N LEU A 122 8.13 1.28 6.09
CA LEU A 122 7.34 0.17 5.55
C LEU A 122 8.11 -1.16 5.59
N ASN A 123 9.43 -1.15 5.38
CA ASN A 123 10.25 -2.34 5.51
C ASN A 123 10.14 -2.96 6.92
N ALA A 124 10.09 -2.14 7.98
CA ALA A 124 9.87 -2.66 9.33
C ALA A 124 8.55 -3.46 9.41
N HIS A 125 7.45 -2.93 8.88
CA HIS A 125 6.15 -3.61 8.87
C HIS A 125 6.14 -4.87 8.00
N VAL A 126 6.83 -4.85 6.85
CA VAL A 126 6.98 -6.02 5.97
C VAL A 126 7.76 -7.13 6.67
N ARG A 127 8.84 -6.77 7.38
CA ARG A 127 9.64 -7.73 8.16
C ARG A 127 8.86 -8.31 9.33
N GLU A 128 8.08 -7.48 10.04
CA GLU A 128 7.19 -7.97 11.09
C GLU A 128 6.16 -8.99 10.58
N LEU A 129 5.57 -8.76 9.40
CA LEU A 129 4.69 -9.72 8.74
C LEU A 129 5.41 -11.02 8.37
N ALA A 130 6.60 -10.91 7.78
CA ALA A 130 7.42 -12.06 7.41
C ALA A 130 7.81 -12.90 8.64
N ASP A 131 8.27 -12.24 9.71
CA ASP A 131 8.66 -12.88 10.97
C ASP A 131 7.47 -13.54 11.68
N ALA A 132 6.25 -13.03 11.47
CA ALA A 132 5.02 -13.66 11.96
C ALA A 132 4.60 -14.90 11.15
N GLY A 133 5.19 -15.12 9.97
CA GLY A 133 4.90 -16.26 9.09
C GLY A 133 4.07 -15.91 7.85
N CYS A 134 3.89 -14.64 7.51
CA CYS A 134 3.20 -14.24 6.28
C CYS A 134 4.06 -14.52 5.04
N GLU A 135 3.66 -15.52 4.25
CA GLU A 135 4.42 -15.95 3.06
C GLU A 135 4.15 -15.11 1.80
N TRP A 136 3.11 -14.29 1.78
CA TRP A 136 2.71 -13.50 0.61
C TRP A 136 2.46 -12.05 1.00
N ILE A 137 3.40 -11.17 0.64
CA ILE A 137 3.32 -9.74 0.95
C ILE A 137 3.32 -8.95 -0.35
N GLN A 138 2.28 -8.14 -0.52
CA GLN A 138 2.06 -7.30 -1.69
C GLN A 138 2.22 -5.83 -1.34
N ILE A 139 2.97 -5.09 -2.15
CA ILE A 139 3.05 -3.63 -2.07
C ILE A 139 2.45 -3.01 -3.34
N ASP A 140 1.46 -2.16 -3.15
CA ASP A 140 0.67 -1.57 -4.22
C ASP A 140 1.19 -0.18 -4.59
N GLU A 141 1.52 -0.01 -5.86
CA GLU A 141 2.06 1.22 -6.43
C GLU A 141 1.28 1.69 -7.66
N PRO A 142 -0.04 2.01 -7.54
CA PRO A 142 -0.83 2.57 -8.63
C PRO A 142 -0.24 3.87 -9.21
N VAL A 143 0.50 4.63 -8.42
CA VAL A 143 1.07 5.92 -8.85
C VAL A 143 2.20 5.73 -9.86
N MET A 144 2.92 4.61 -9.83
CA MET A 144 4.02 4.36 -10.77
C MET A 144 3.56 4.40 -12.23
N ALA A 145 2.37 3.87 -12.54
CA ALA A 145 1.83 3.90 -13.89
C ALA A 145 1.39 5.32 -14.34
N ARG A 146 1.06 6.20 -13.39
CA ARG A 146 0.68 7.60 -13.69
C ARG A 146 1.89 8.53 -13.77
N LYS A 147 2.96 8.23 -13.04
CA LYS A 147 4.21 9.00 -12.99
C LYS A 147 5.40 8.10 -13.38
N PRO A 148 5.46 7.57 -14.63
CA PRO A 148 6.48 6.59 -15.01
C PRO A 148 7.91 7.15 -14.95
N GLY A 149 8.09 8.46 -15.17
CA GLY A 149 9.40 9.10 -15.03
C GLY A 149 9.93 9.03 -13.59
N ASP A 150 9.10 9.38 -12.62
CA ASP A 150 9.44 9.30 -11.19
C ASP A 150 9.58 7.84 -10.73
N ALA A 151 8.73 6.95 -11.25
CA ALA A 151 8.81 5.52 -10.98
C ALA A 151 10.17 4.94 -11.37
N LEU A 152 10.66 5.29 -12.57
CA LEU A 152 11.97 4.85 -13.06
C LEU A 152 13.13 5.58 -12.36
N ALA A 153 12.95 6.85 -11.97
CA ALA A 153 14.00 7.64 -11.35
C ALA A 153 14.25 7.28 -9.88
N TRP A 154 13.22 6.89 -9.14
CA TRP A 154 13.34 6.57 -7.71
C TRP A 154 12.27 5.60 -7.18
N GLY A 155 11.08 5.53 -7.80
CA GLY A 155 9.97 4.71 -7.28
C GLY A 155 10.32 3.23 -7.14
N ILE A 156 10.89 2.62 -8.19
CA ILE A 156 11.26 1.18 -8.19
C ILE A 156 12.29 0.89 -7.08
N ASP A 157 13.30 1.75 -6.91
CA ASP A 157 14.31 1.59 -5.88
C ASP A 157 13.70 1.69 -4.48
N THR A 158 12.77 2.62 -4.26
CA THR A 158 12.08 2.75 -2.96
C THR A 158 11.16 1.57 -2.69
N LEU A 159 10.47 1.03 -3.70
CA LEU A 159 9.67 -0.20 -3.57
C LEU A 159 10.56 -1.41 -3.22
N ALA A 160 11.72 -1.54 -3.87
CA ALA A 160 12.65 -2.62 -3.60
C ALA A 160 13.18 -2.56 -2.15
N ARG A 161 13.47 -1.36 -1.63
CA ARG A 161 13.89 -1.15 -0.24
C ARG A 161 12.84 -1.62 0.77
N CYS A 162 11.55 -1.54 0.47
CA CYS A 162 10.52 -2.09 1.36
C CYS A 162 10.67 -3.60 1.60
N PHE A 163 11.31 -4.34 0.70
CA PHE A 163 11.56 -5.77 0.83
C PHE A 163 13.00 -6.13 1.24
N GLU A 164 13.84 -5.14 1.57
CA GLU A 164 15.24 -5.38 1.91
C GLU A 164 15.38 -6.23 3.18
N GLY A 165 16.19 -7.28 3.09
CA GLY A 165 16.43 -8.22 4.19
C GLY A 165 15.22 -9.06 4.62
N VAL A 166 14.14 -9.07 3.83
CA VAL A 166 13.00 -10.00 4.00
C VAL A 166 13.42 -11.39 3.55
N ALA A 167 13.06 -12.41 4.32
CA ALA A 167 13.47 -13.80 4.07
C ALA A 167 13.05 -14.30 2.66
N ASP A 168 13.90 -15.13 2.05
CA ASP A 168 13.73 -15.56 0.66
C ASP A 168 12.51 -16.45 0.38
N HIS A 169 11.96 -17.08 1.43
CA HIS A 169 10.72 -17.86 1.30
C HIS A 169 9.47 -16.99 1.15
N VAL A 170 9.56 -15.69 1.43
CA VAL A 170 8.44 -14.76 1.27
C VAL A 170 8.28 -14.38 -0.20
N ASN A 171 7.09 -14.57 -0.73
CA ASN A 171 6.68 -14.13 -2.05
C ASN A 171 6.43 -12.62 -2.03
N ARG A 172 7.28 -11.88 -2.75
CA ARG A 172 7.25 -10.43 -2.88
C ARG A 172 6.41 -10.05 -4.09
N VAL A 173 5.26 -9.44 -3.87
CA VAL A 173 4.30 -9.09 -4.93
C VAL A 173 4.23 -7.58 -5.06
N THR A 174 4.08 -7.08 -6.28
CA THR A 174 3.68 -5.68 -6.50
C THR A 174 2.47 -5.61 -7.41
N HIS A 175 1.56 -4.70 -7.09
CA HIS A 175 0.46 -4.35 -7.96
C HIS A 175 0.63 -2.91 -8.44
N ALA A 176 0.70 -2.73 -9.76
CA ALA A 176 0.66 -1.42 -10.38
C ALA A 176 -0.63 -1.31 -11.19
N CYS A 177 -1.55 -0.47 -10.74
CA CYS A 177 -2.80 -0.23 -11.46
C CYS A 177 -2.52 0.46 -12.81
N CYS A 178 -3.10 -0.05 -13.89
CA CYS A 178 -3.14 0.61 -15.18
C CYS A 178 -4.51 0.41 -15.83
N GLY A 179 -4.87 1.25 -16.81
CA GLY A 179 -6.10 1.05 -17.57
C GLY A 179 -7.38 1.43 -16.81
N TYR A 180 -7.51 2.69 -16.38
CA TYR A 180 -8.77 3.24 -15.84
C TYR A 180 -9.54 3.98 -16.94
N PRO A 181 -10.30 3.28 -17.80
CA PRO A 181 -11.20 3.98 -18.70
C PRO A 181 -12.30 4.65 -17.86
N ALA A 182 -12.75 5.83 -18.27
CA ALA A 182 -13.84 6.53 -17.58
C ALA A 182 -15.17 5.77 -17.71
N HIS A 183 -15.29 4.88 -18.70
CA HIS A 183 -16.44 4.00 -18.97
C HIS A 183 -15.97 2.80 -19.81
N LEU A 184 -16.72 1.69 -19.76
CA LEU A 184 -16.36 0.41 -20.39
C LEU A 184 -15.92 0.52 -21.86
N ASP A 185 -16.54 1.42 -22.62
CA ASP A 185 -16.34 1.55 -24.08
C ASP A 185 -15.60 2.84 -24.47
N GLN A 186 -14.62 3.29 -23.69
CA GLN A 186 -13.86 4.49 -24.04
C GLN A 186 -13.02 4.26 -25.31
N VAL A 187 -13.58 4.67 -26.46
CA VAL A 187 -13.03 4.45 -27.82
C VAL A 187 -11.65 5.10 -27.98
N ASP A 188 -11.45 6.27 -27.37
CA ASP A 188 -10.20 7.05 -27.40
C ASP A 188 -9.51 7.03 -26.03
N TYR A 189 -9.33 5.84 -25.45
CA TYR A 189 -8.51 5.71 -24.24
C TYR A 189 -7.09 6.16 -24.54
N GLU A 190 -6.63 7.20 -23.85
CA GLU A 190 -5.28 7.74 -24.00
C GLU A 190 -4.28 6.68 -23.54
N LYS A 191 -3.68 5.99 -24.51
CA LYS A 191 -2.67 4.96 -24.26
C LYS A 191 -1.33 5.64 -24.03
N ALA A 192 -0.51 5.04 -23.17
CA ALA A 192 0.89 5.40 -23.10
C ALA A 192 1.50 5.38 -24.53
N PRO A 193 2.40 6.32 -24.86
CA PRO A 193 3.05 6.35 -26.16
C PRO A 193 3.68 4.99 -26.48
N ARG A 194 3.58 4.55 -27.74
CA ARG A 194 4.29 3.36 -28.21
C ARG A 194 5.78 3.73 -28.32
N THR A 195 6.52 3.63 -27.23
CA THR A 195 7.99 3.65 -27.26
C THR A 195 8.52 2.26 -27.58
#